data_AF-A0A2T6SL32-F1
#
_entry.id   AF-A0A2T6SL32-F1
#
_cell.length_a   1.000
_cell.length_b   1.000
_cell.length_c   1.000
_cell.angle_alpha   90.00
_cell.angle_beta   90.00
_cell.angle_gamma   90.00
#
_symmetry.space_group_name_H-M   'P 1'
#
loop_
_entity.id
_entity.type
_entity.pdbx_description
1 polymer ?
#
loop_
_entity_poly.entity_id
_entity_poly.type
_entity_poly.pdbx_seq_one_letter_code
_entity_poly.pdbx_strand_id
1 'polypeptide(L)'
;MFKFFYLLCLTLGHLFGAPFILLLSFKEKYRHSLKARFFLKDNLLKSEPIFWFHACSYGEVKSLEPIIHALKEPILISVTT
;
A
#
# COMPACT_ATOMS: atom_id res chain seq x y z
N MET A 1 -0.85 -22.97 24.86
CA MET A 1 -2.21 -22.97 24.25
C MET A 1 -2.55 -21.67 23.54
N PHE A 2 -2.39 -20.50 24.16
CA PHE A 2 -2.68 -19.19 23.53
C PHE A 2 -2.01 -18.98 22.16
N LYS A 3 -0.70 -19.27 22.03
CA LYS A 3 0.02 -19.13 20.75
C LYS A 3 -0.55 -19.98 19.61
N PHE A 4 -0.97 -21.21 19.93
CA PHE A 4 -1.56 -22.12 18.94
C PHE A 4 -2.93 -21.62 18.49
N PHE A 5 -3.78 -21.21 19.45
CA PHE A 5 -5.08 -20.63 19.15
C PHE A 5 -4.96 -19.35 18.32
N TYR A 6 -4.03 -18.46 18.71
CA TYR A 6 -3.74 -17.23 17.96
C TYR A 6 -3.30 -17.51 16.52
N LEU A 7 -2.37 -18.46 16.33
CA LEU A 7 -1.93 -18.87 14.99
C LEU A 7 -3.08 -19.48 14.19
N LEU A 8 -3.92 -20.33 14.80
CA LEU A 8 -5.08 -20.93 14.15
C LEU A 8 -6.08 -19.85 13.67
N CYS A 9 -6.40 -18.87 14.51
CA CYS A 9 -7.29 -17.78 14.12
C CYS A 9 -6.69 -16.94 12.98
N LEU A 10 -5.39 -16.64 13.05
CA LEU A 10 -4.71 -15.93 11.97
C LEU A 10 -4.74 -16.70 10.66
N THR A 11 -4.41 -18.00 10.67
CA THR A 11 -4.37 -18.80 9.45
C THR A 11 -5.74 -18.94 8.83
N LEU A 12 -6.79 -19.18 9.62
CA LEU A 12 -8.17 -19.20 9.13
C LEU A 12 -8.58 -17.84 8.56
N GLY A 13 -8.25 -16.74 9.24
CA GLY A 13 -8.52 -15.39 8.76
C GLY A 13 -7.88 -15.10 7.40
N HIS A 14 -6.62 -15.51 7.20
CA HIS A 14 -5.94 -15.35 5.92
C HIS A 14 -6.51 -16.30 4.85
N LEU A 15 -6.82 -17.55 5.22
CA LEU A 15 -7.35 -18.55 4.30
C LEU A 15 -8.71 -18.13 3.71
N PHE A 16 -9.59 -17.56 4.52
CA PHE A 16 -10.89 -17.07 4.06
C PHE A 16 -10.82 -15.64 3.49
N GLY A 17 -9.93 -14.79 4.01
CA GLY A 17 -9.76 -13.42 3.55
C GLY A 17 -9.10 -13.31 2.17
N ALA A 18 -8.10 -14.15 1.88
CA ALA A 18 -7.37 -14.12 0.60
C ALA A 18 -8.28 -14.31 -0.63
N PRO A 19 -9.16 -15.33 -0.72
CA PRO A 19 -10.04 -15.49 -1.88
C PRO A 19 -11.05 -14.33 -1.99
N PHE A 20 -11.53 -13.79 -0.86
CA PHE A 20 -12.43 -12.65 -0.86
C PHE A 20 -11.77 -11.38 -1.41
N ILE A 21 -10.53 -11.10 -0.99
CA ILE A 21 -9.72 -9.99 -1.50
C ILE A 21 -9.42 -10.19 -2.99
N LEU A 22 -9.09 -11.42 -3.41
CA LEU A 22 -8.82 -11.75 -4.81
C LEU A 22 -10.05 -11.49 -5.68
N LEU A 23 -11.25 -11.88 -5.23
CA LEU A 23 -12.51 -11.60 -5.93
C LEU A 23 -12.80 -10.09 -6.02
N LEU A 24 -12.65 -9.36 -4.91
CA LEU A 24 -12.82 -7.90 -4.89
C LEU A 24 -11.80 -7.18 -5.77
N SER A 25 -10.61 -7.74 -5.94
CA SER A 25 -9.55 -7.24 -6.80
C SER A 25 -9.94 -7.15 -8.28
N PHE A 26 -11.01 -7.83 -8.71
CA PHE A 26 -11.54 -7.68 -10.07
C PHE A 26 -12.57 -6.56 -10.22
N LYS A 27 -13.13 -6.05 -9.11
CA LYS A 27 -14.09 -4.93 -9.17
C LYS A 27 -13.40 -3.62 -9.53
N GLU A 28 -14.01 -2.83 -10.39
CA GLU A 28 -13.45 -1.57 -10.90
C GLU A 28 -12.95 -0.63 -9.78
N LYS A 29 -13.78 -0.42 -8.75
CA LYS A 29 -13.44 0.41 -7.58
C LYS A 29 -12.14 -0.01 -6.87
N TYR A 30 -11.82 -1.31 -6.86
CA TYR A 30 -10.73 -1.88 -6.06
C TYR A 30 -9.62 -2.49 -6.92
N ARG A 31 -9.76 -2.43 -8.24
CA ARG A 31 -8.93 -3.16 -9.20
C ARG A 31 -7.45 -2.81 -9.08
N HIS A 32 -7.16 -1.55 -8.82
CA HIS A 32 -5.79 -1.06 -8.70
C HIS A 32 -5.29 -1.17 -7.26
N SER A 33 -6.05 -0.66 -6.29
CA SER A 33 -5.63 -0.56 -4.89
C SER A 33 -5.40 -1.92 -4.21
N LEU A 34 -6.27 -2.92 -4.43
CA LEU A 34 -6.09 -4.24 -3.81
C LEU A 34 -4.96 -5.03 -4.46
N LYS A 35 -4.74 -4.89 -5.78
CA LYS A 35 -3.62 -5.56 -6.47
C LYS A 35 -2.27 -5.02 -6.01
N ALA A 36 -2.16 -3.70 -5.91
CA ALA A 36 -0.96 -3.07 -5.41
C ALA A 36 -0.67 -3.49 -3.96
N ARG A 37 -1.67 -3.43 -3.08
CA ARG A 37 -1.51 -3.70 -1.64
C ARG A 37 -1.21 -5.17 -1.31
N PHE A 38 -1.93 -6.11 -1.91
CA PHE A 38 -1.85 -7.53 -1.51
C PHE A 38 -1.01 -8.41 -2.46
N PHE A 39 -0.84 -8.00 -3.71
CA PHE A 39 -0.17 -8.81 -4.74
C PHE A 39 1.11 -8.16 -5.27
N LEU A 40 1.61 -7.09 -4.62
CA LEU A 40 2.78 -6.30 -5.01
C LEU A 40 2.77 -5.87 -6.49
N LYS A 41 1.58 -5.80 -7.09
CA LYS A 41 1.45 -5.50 -8.50
C LYS A 41 1.78 -4.02 -8.72
N ASP A 42 2.71 -3.74 -9.62
CA ASP A 42 3.12 -2.39 -10.03
C ASP A 42 3.79 -1.55 -8.91
N ASN A 43 4.25 -2.17 -7.82
CA ASN A 43 4.93 -1.52 -6.69
C ASN A 43 6.48 -1.59 -6.78
N LEU A 44 7.04 -1.91 -7.94
CA LEU A 44 8.49 -1.95 -8.12
C LEU A 44 9.03 -0.53 -8.25
N LEU A 45 9.91 -0.12 -7.34
CA LEU A 45 10.66 1.13 -7.48
C LEU A 45 11.60 1.01 -8.68
N LYS A 46 11.41 1.89 -9.66
CA LYS A 46 12.25 1.94 -10.88
C LYS A 46 13.63 2.55 -10.62
N SER A 47 13.76 3.34 -9.56
CA SER A 47 14.98 4.00 -9.14
C SER A 47 14.95 4.20 -7.62
N GLU A 48 16.11 4.19 -6.97
CA GLU A 48 16.22 4.52 -5.55
C GLU A 48 15.99 6.03 -5.34
N PRO A 49 14.94 6.43 -4.61
CA PRO A 49 14.70 7.85 -4.31
C PRO A 49 15.71 8.35 -3.28
N ILE A 50 16.12 9.62 -3.40
CA ILE A 50 16.95 10.29 -2.38
C ILE A 50 16.09 10.65 -1.17
N PHE A 51 14.84 11.06 -1.42
CA PHE A 51 13.88 11.38 -0.37
C PHE A 51 12.61 10.55 -0.52
N TRP A 52 12.16 9.99 0.61
CA TRP A 52 10.89 9.27 0.69
C TRP A 52 9.94 10.00 1.64
N PHE A 53 8.86 10.55 1.09
CA PHE A 53 7.78 11.15 1.86
C PHE A 53 6.61 10.18 1.96
N HIS A 54 6.02 10.08 3.15
CA HIS A 54 4.77 9.39 3.37
C HIS A 54 3.67 10.43 3.64
N ALA A 55 2.54 10.29 2.95
CA ALA A 55 1.36 11.12 3.15
C ALA A 55 0.10 10.25 3.17
N CYS A 56 -0.77 10.45 4.15
CA CYS A 56 -1.99 9.65 4.35
C CYS A 56 -3.20 10.18 3.57
N SER A 57 -3.14 11.40 3.08
CA SER A 57 -4.29 12.09 2.47
C SER A 57 -3.90 13.00 1.31
N TYR A 58 -4.89 13.36 0.48
CA TYR A 58 -4.68 14.30 -0.62
C TYR A 58 -4.18 15.68 -0.13
N GLY A 59 -4.71 16.16 1.02
CA GLY A 59 -4.29 17.42 1.61
C GLY A 59 -2.82 17.42 2.03
N GLU A 60 -2.35 16.30 2.61
CA GLU A 60 -0.93 16.12 2.96
C GLU A 60 -0.03 16.05 1.74
N VAL A 61 -0.45 15.36 0.68
CA VAL A 61 0.32 15.34 -0.58
C VAL A 61 0.40 16.76 -1.17
N LYS A 62 -0.69 17.53 -1.12
CA LYS A 62 -0.73 18.89 -1.66
C LYS A 62 0.13 19.86 -0.85
N SER A 63 0.21 19.72 0.47
CA SER A 63 1.08 20.57 1.29
C SER A 63 2.58 20.32 1.07
N LEU A 64 2.96 19.14 0.56
CA LEU A 64 4.35 18.81 0.20
C LEU A 64 4.82 19.41 -1.14
N GLU A 65 3.91 19.88 -1.99
CA GLU A 65 4.20 20.46 -3.31
C GLU A 65 5.34 21.51 -3.29
N PRO A 66 5.34 22.55 -2.42
CA PRO A 66 6.44 23.53 -2.38
C PRO A 66 7.79 22.91 -1.98
N ILE A 67 7.79 21.89 -1.12
CA ILE A 67 9.00 21.20 -0.66
C ILE A 67 9.60 20.37 -1.80
N ILE A 68 8.75 19.63 -2.51
CA ILE A 68 9.14 18.81 -3.66
C ILE A 68 9.75 19.69 -4.76
N HIS A 69 9.14 20.85 -5.03
CA HIS A 69 9.66 21.81 -6.01
C HIS A 69 11.01 22.41 -5.63
N ALA A 70 11.29 22.57 -4.33
CA ALA A 70 12.55 23.11 -3.83
C ALA A 70 13.71 22.09 -3.92
N LEU A 71 13.44 20.81 -3.66
CA LEU A 71 14.47 19.76 -3.56
C LEU A 71 15.11 19.40 -4.90
N LYS A 72 14.36 19.38 -6.01
CA LYS A 72 14.84 19.02 -7.37
C LYS A 72 15.56 17.66 -7.51
N GLU A 73 15.51 16.83 -6.48
CA GLU A 73 16.09 15.48 -6.46
C GLU A 73 15.03 14.40 -6.75
N PRO A 74 15.42 13.14 -7.05
CA PRO A 74 14.50 12.02 -7.16
C PRO A 74 13.76 11.77 -5.83
N ILE A 75 12.43 11.89 -5.87
CA ILE A 75 11.55 11.77 -4.70
C ILE A 75 10.54 10.65 -4.91
N LEU A 76 10.29 9.87 -3.86
CA LEU A 76 9.18 8.93 -3.77
C LEU A 76 8.13 9.47 -2.78
N ILE A 77 6.86 9.45 -3.17
CA ILE A 77 5.74 9.74 -2.27
C ILE A 77 4.89 8.47 -2.14
N SER A 78 4.82 7.91 -0.94
CA SER A 78 3.93 6.79 -0.65
C SER A 78 2.63 7.28 0.00
N VAL A 79 1.51 6.95 -0.65
CA VAL A 79 0.18 7.22 -0.11
C VAL A 79 -0.43 5.92 0.39
N THR A 80 -0.32 5.69 1.70
CA THR A 80 -0.92 4.53 2.37
C THR A 80 -1.91 4.99 3.41
N THR A 81 -3.20 4.85 3.12
CA THR A 81 -4.28 4.91 4.12
C THR A 81 -4.58 3.52 4.65
#